data_AF-A0A151TV70-F1
#
_entry.id   AF-A0A151TV70-F1
#
_cell.length_a   1.000
_cell.length_b   1.000
_cell.length_c   1.000
_cell.angle_alpha   90.00
_cell.angle_beta   90.00
_cell.angle_gamma   90.00
#
_symmetry.space_group_name_H-M   'P 1'
#
loop_
_entity.id
_entity.type
_entity.pdbx_description
1 polymer ?
#
loop_
_entity_poly.entity_id
_entity_poly.type
_entity_poly.pdbx_seq_one_letter_code
_entity_poly.pdbx_strand_id
1 'polypeptide(L)'
;MRVSCGPVEDDLLSLQSIHVSQHVWNREEDRRLLARRAAPTRNGIDGIPHQIVPLIDQAGFGWIARLSYIKMSPGLLTALVERWRPETHTFHMPFGECTITLQDVGMIVGLPVDGEALLSRGSAHDLLGVVPPESQIKGHRVKLSWLATYFNDIADDLQEVHQLLPYARAWILRFIGGLLFPDRSSSYVSLRWLAFLGDFQTIKTYAWGAAVLGYLYRNLCTSTDYKTPSCGGFTLLLQLWAWERFPTILSSPFLPIPPACPVGLRWSNTATKISMSDDIKFYRKFFDRLTRKSVSK
;
A
#
# COMPACT_ATOMS: atom_id res chain seq x y z
N MET A 1 -22.44 20.46 -26.21
CA MET A 1 -21.76 21.25 -25.16
C MET A 1 -20.48 20.51 -24.77
N ARG A 2 -19.30 21.09 -25.00
CA ARG A 2 -18.06 20.60 -24.41
C ARG A 2 -18.18 20.86 -22.91
N VAL A 3 -18.36 19.81 -22.11
CA VAL A 3 -18.15 19.92 -20.66
C VAL A 3 -16.68 20.27 -20.51
N SER A 4 -16.38 21.45 -19.96
CA SER A 4 -15.04 21.79 -19.51
C SER A 4 -14.72 20.82 -18.38
N CYS A 5 -13.97 19.76 -18.66
CA CYS A 5 -13.61 18.74 -17.68
C CYS A 5 -12.38 19.12 -16.85
N GLY A 6 -11.87 20.35 -16.99
CA GLY A 6 -10.71 20.89 -16.28
C GLY A 6 -11.07 21.89 -15.18
N PRO A 7 -10.07 22.34 -14.39
CA PRO A 7 -10.27 23.42 -13.43
C PRO A 7 -10.77 24.69 -14.14
N VAL A 8 -11.39 25.59 -13.38
CA VAL A 8 -11.83 26.89 -13.92
C VAL A 8 -10.64 27.80 -14.23
N GLU A 9 -9.54 27.61 -13.50
CA GLU A 9 -8.26 28.31 -13.67
C GLU A 9 -7.14 27.29 -13.89
N ASP A 10 -6.45 27.39 -15.02
CA ASP A 10 -5.37 26.46 -15.40
C ASP A 10 -4.01 26.84 -14.81
N ASP A 11 -3.86 28.07 -14.31
CA ASP A 11 -2.59 28.64 -13.83
C ASP A 11 -1.99 27.87 -12.64
N LEU A 12 -2.84 27.16 -11.88
CA LEU A 12 -2.43 26.38 -10.71
C LEU A 12 -2.06 24.93 -11.06
N LEU A 13 -2.47 24.40 -12.22
CA LEU A 13 -2.19 23.02 -12.64
C LEU A 13 -1.04 22.94 -13.64
N SER A 14 0.15 23.35 -13.21
CA SER A 14 1.37 23.42 -14.04
C SER A 14 1.76 22.12 -14.74
N LEU A 15 1.32 20.95 -14.26
CA LEU A 15 1.64 19.63 -14.81
C LEU A 15 0.51 19.04 -15.68
N GLN A 16 -0.57 19.79 -15.95
CA GLN A 16 -1.74 19.26 -16.65
C GLN A 16 -1.43 18.71 -18.05
N SER A 17 -0.45 19.30 -18.76
CA SER A 17 -0.05 18.86 -20.12
C SER A 17 0.50 17.42 -20.17
N ILE A 18 1.11 16.94 -19.09
CA ILE A 18 1.65 15.57 -18.97
C ILE A 18 0.75 14.65 -18.12
N HIS A 19 -0.29 15.22 -17.51
CA HIS A 19 -1.17 14.53 -16.59
C HIS A 19 -2.09 13.53 -17.31
N VAL A 20 -2.33 12.37 -16.69
CA VAL A 20 -3.16 11.28 -17.23
C VAL A 20 -4.58 11.75 -17.56
N SER A 21 -5.14 12.68 -16.79
CA SER A 21 -6.46 13.27 -17.05
C SER A 21 -6.55 14.01 -18.39
N GLN A 22 -5.44 14.55 -18.91
CA GLN A 22 -5.42 15.21 -20.22
C GLN A 22 -5.88 14.25 -21.32
N HIS A 23 -5.41 13.00 -21.25
CA HIS A 23 -5.72 11.97 -22.22
C HIS A 23 -7.20 11.54 -22.11
N VAL A 24 -7.74 11.53 -20.88
CA VAL A 24 -9.17 11.30 -20.62
C VAL A 24 -10.01 12.42 -21.24
N TRP A 25 -9.61 13.69 -21.07
CA TRP A 25 -10.31 14.84 -21.65
C TRP A 25 -10.29 14.85 -23.17
N ASN A 26 -9.18 14.41 -23.76
CA ASN A 26 -9.02 14.21 -25.20
C ASN A 26 -9.81 13.01 -25.74
N ARG A 27 -10.45 12.20 -24.88
CA ARG A 27 -11.17 10.97 -25.22
C ARG A 27 -10.27 9.91 -25.86
N GLU A 28 -9.02 9.85 -25.42
CA GLU A 28 -8.08 8.81 -25.80
C GLU A 28 -8.43 7.47 -25.10
N GLU A 29 -7.74 6.40 -25.48
CA GLU A 29 -8.00 5.07 -24.92
C GLU A 29 -7.75 5.02 -23.40
N ASP A 30 -8.61 4.27 -22.72
CA ASP A 30 -8.52 4.08 -21.28
C ASP A 30 -7.26 3.30 -20.90
N ARG A 31 -6.32 3.99 -20.24
CA ARG A 31 -5.12 3.37 -19.66
C ARG A 31 -5.44 2.80 -18.29
N ARG A 32 -5.27 1.50 -18.08
CA ARG A 32 -5.34 0.90 -16.73
C ARG A 32 -4.03 1.07 -15.98
N LEU A 33 -4.11 1.56 -14.74
CA LEU A 33 -2.97 1.62 -13.84
C LEU A 33 -2.60 0.23 -13.35
N LEU A 34 -1.33 -0.13 -13.50
CA LEU A 34 -0.81 -1.36 -12.93
C LEU A 34 -0.34 -1.11 -11.49
N ALA A 35 -1.18 -1.51 -10.54
CA ALA A 35 -0.87 -1.48 -9.11
C ALA A 35 0.15 -2.58 -8.77
N ARG A 36 1.36 -2.17 -8.43
CA ARG A 36 2.49 -3.07 -8.20
C ARG A 36 2.44 -3.59 -6.76
N ARG A 37 2.14 -4.88 -6.62
CA ARG A 37 2.01 -5.59 -5.34
C ARG A 37 2.46 -7.03 -5.49
N ALA A 38 3.29 -7.48 -4.56
CA ALA A 38 3.71 -8.86 -4.37
C ALA A 38 3.38 -9.26 -2.93
N ALA A 39 2.08 -9.31 -2.61
CA ALA A 39 1.61 -9.65 -1.28
C ALA A 39 2.22 -10.98 -0.82
N PRO A 40 2.81 -11.08 0.38
CA PRO A 40 3.49 -12.30 0.82
C PRO A 40 2.58 -13.50 0.93
N THR A 41 1.28 -13.28 1.16
CA THR A 41 0.28 -14.34 1.40
C THR A 41 -1.05 -13.94 0.78
N ARG A 42 -1.73 -14.93 0.18
CA ARG A 42 -3.10 -14.82 -0.33
C ARG A 42 -4.15 -15.25 0.70
N ASN A 43 -3.73 -15.89 1.78
CA ASN A 43 -4.58 -16.39 2.87
C ASN A 43 -4.53 -15.48 4.09
N GLY A 44 -3.91 -14.30 3.97
CA GLY A 44 -3.71 -13.39 5.10
C GLY A 44 -2.80 -14.02 6.16
N ILE A 45 -3.13 -13.79 7.43
CA ILE A 45 -2.36 -14.29 8.57
C ILE A 45 -2.23 -15.82 8.58
N ASP A 46 -3.25 -16.54 8.09
CA ASP A 46 -3.27 -18.01 8.04
C ASP A 46 -2.28 -18.58 7.01
N GLY A 47 -1.77 -17.75 6.10
CA GLY A 47 -0.70 -18.14 5.18
C GLY A 47 0.71 -17.93 5.73
N ILE A 48 0.85 -17.50 7.00
CA ILE A 48 2.14 -17.31 7.67
C ILE A 48 2.36 -18.49 8.62
N PRO A 49 3.58 -19.06 8.70
CA PRO A 49 3.91 -20.04 9.72
C PRO A 49 3.55 -19.55 11.12
N HIS A 50 2.73 -20.32 11.84
CA HIS A 50 2.17 -19.93 13.13
C HIS A 50 3.26 -19.61 14.17
N GLN A 51 4.43 -20.24 14.06
CA GLN A 51 5.59 -20.06 14.93
C GLN A 51 6.10 -18.61 14.97
N ILE A 52 6.00 -17.87 13.85
CA ILE A 52 6.50 -16.49 13.74
C ILE A 52 5.43 -15.43 13.86
N VAL A 53 4.14 -15.81 13.95
CA VAL A 53 3.04 -14.85 14.12
C VAL A 53 3.24 -13.96 15.35
N PRO A 54 3.63 -14.47 16.53
CA PRO A 54 3.89 -13.62 17.70
C PRO A 54 4.99 -12.58 17.46
N LEU A 55 6.04 -12.94 16.71
CA LEU A 55 7.13 -12.03 16.36
C LEU A 55 6.66 -10.95 15.37
N ILE A 56 5.82 -11.29 14.40
CA ILE A 56 5.26 -10.33 13.45
C ILE A 56 4.30 -9.35 14.16
N ASP A 57 3.48 -9.85 15.08
CA ASP A 57 2.60 -9.02 15.92
C ASP A 57 3.43 -8.09 16.82
N GLN A 58 4.48 -8.61 17.48
CA GLN A 58 5.40 -7.83 18.30
C GLN A 58 6.11 -6.72 17.50
N ALA A 59 6.49 -7.01 16.25
CA ALA A 59 7.11 -6.05 15.35
C ALA A 59 6.15 -4.97 14.83
N GLY A 60 4.85 -5.08 15.09
CA GLY A 60 3.83 -4.15 14.59
C GLY A 60 3.37 -4.40 13.16
N PHE A 61 3.74 -5.54 12.56
CA PHE A 61 3.34 -5.92 11.19
C PHE A 61 2.13 -6.87 11.16
N GLY A 62 1.59 -7.23 12.31
CA GLY A 62 0.43 -8.10 12.47
C GLY A 62 -0.80 -7.67 11.66
N TRP A 63 -1.13 -6.39 11.70
CA TRP A 63 -2.28 -5.86 10.95
C TRP A 63 -2.02 -5.86 9.44
N ILE A 64 -0.79 -5.57 9.03
CA ILE A 64 -0.39 -5.64 7.62
C ILE A 64 -0.56 -7.06 7.07
N ALA A 65 -0.14 -8.07 7.83
CA ALA A 65 -0.35 -9.48 7.48
C ALA A 65 -1.86 -9.83 7.33
N ARG A 66 -2.70 -9.33 8.23
CA ARG A 66 -4.16 -9.55 8.19
C ARG A 66 -4.84 -8.80 7.05
N LEU A 67 -4.31 -7.68 6.58
CA LEU A 67 -4.85 -6.92 5.44
C LEU A 67 -4.30 -7.40 4.08
N SER A 68 -3.20 -8.15 4.07
CA SER A 68 -2.44 -8.44 2.84
C SER A 68 -3.13 -9.37 1.85
N TYR A 69 -4.31 -9.91 2.15
CA TYR A 69 -5.08 -10.73 1.21
C TYR A 69 -6.17 -9.97 0.46
N ILE A 70 -6.48 -8.73 0.88
CA ILE A 70 -7.54 -7.92 0.25
C ILE A 70 -7.23 -7.74 -1.24
N LYS A 71 -8.17 -8.13 -2.09
CA LYS A 71 -8.07 -8.01 -3.55
C LYS A 71 -8.04 -6.53 -3.95
N MET A 72 -7.17 -6.17 -4.89
CA MET A 72 -7.10 -4.82 -5.44
C MET A 72 -8.09 -4.62 -6.59
N SER A 73 -8.68 -3.43 -6.70
CA SER A 73 -9.44 -2.96 -7.86
C SER A 73 -8.56 -1.99 -8.68
N PRO A 74 -8.04 -2.42 -9.84
CA PRO A 74 -7.27 -1.54 -10.72
C PRO A 74 -8.11 -0.36 -11.24
N GLY A 75 -9.41 -0.56 -11.47
CA GLY A 75 -10.32 0.50 -11.90
C GLY A 75 -10.42 1.63 -10.88
N LEU A 76 -10.57 1.30 -9.59
CA LEU A 76 -10.63 2.26 -8.49
C LEU A 76 -9.34 3.06 -8.39
N LEU A 77 -8.21 2.35 -8.36
CA LEU A 77 -6.89 3.00 -8.24
C LEU A 77 -6.59 3.91 -9.44
N THR A 78 -6.95 3.49 -10.65
CA THR A 78 -6.75 4.31 -11.85
C THR A 78 -7.57 5.60 -11.76
N ALA A 79 -8.86 5.49 -11.40
CA ALA A 79 -9.72 6.66 -11.25
C ALA A 79 -9.26 7.61 -10.12
N LEU A 80 -8.65 7.09 -9.06
CA LEU A 80 -8.04 7.92 -8.01
C LEU A 80 -6.77 8.63 -8.49
N VAL A 81 -5.88 7.94 -9.22
CA VAL A 81 -4.68 8.55 -9.80
C VAL A 81 -5.05 9.65 -10.80
N GLU A 82 -6.12 9.49 -11.57
CA GLU A 82 -6.64 10.54 -12.46
C GLU A 82 -7.08 11.82 -11.74
N ARG A 83 -7.30 11.74 -10.42
CA ARG A 83 -7.73 12.87 -9.57
C ARG A 83 -6.61 13.39 -8.69
N TRP A 84 -5.49 12.68 -8.57
CA TRP A 84 -4.35 13.14 -7.79
C TRP A 84 -3.67 14.32 -8.48
N ARG A 85 -3.39 15.40 -7.73
CA ARG A 85 -2.61 16.54 -8.20
C ARG A 85 -1.25 16.56 -7.52
N PRO A 86 -0.15 16.36 -8.26
CA PRO A 86 1.19 16.45 -7.70
C PRO A 86 1.51 17.84 -7.12
N GLU A 87 0.89 18.90 -7.64
CA GLU A 87 1.13 20.29 -7.22
C GLU A 87 0.70 20.55 -5.76
N THR A 88 -0.40 19.93 -5.32
CA THR A 88 -0.99 20.13 -3.98
C THR A 88 -0.84 18.91 -3.08
N HIS A 89 -0.44 17.75 -3.63
CA HIS A 89 -0.50 16.44 -2.96
C HIS A 89 -1.91 16.09 -2.44
N THR A 90 -2.93 16.43 -3.22
CA THR A 90 -4.33 16.16 -2.90
C THR A 90 -5.06 15.54 -4.08
N PHE A 91 -6.16 14.85 -3.79
CA PHE A 91 -7.15 14.45 -4.77
C PHE A 91 -8.12 15.61 -5.01
N HIS A 92 -8.33 15.93 -6.27
CA HIS A 92 -9.32 16.91 -6.72
C HIS A 92 -10.66 16.19 -6.96
N MET A 93 -11.64 16.48 -6.11
CA MET A 93 -13.00 15.94 -6.18
C MET A 93 -14.00 17.09 -6.46
N PRO A 94 -15.24 16.80 -6.91
CA PRO A 94 -16.22 17.85 -7.17
C PRO A 94 -16.57 18.74 -5.97
N PHE A 95 -16.33 18.25 -4.74
CA PHE A 95 -16.59 18.98 -3.51
C PHE A 95 -15.37 19.75 -2.96
N GLY A 96 -14.21 19.66 -3.62
CA GLY A 96 -12.95 20.25 -3.21
C GLY A 96 -11.82 19.24 -3.08
N GLU A 97 -10.73 19.65 -2.44
CA GLU A 97 -9.55 18.82 -2.24
C GLU A 97 -9.69 17.90 -1.03
N CYS A 98 -9.12 16.70 -1.12
CA CYS A 98 -8.93 15.82 0.03
C CYS A 98 -7.66 14.97 -0.14
N THR A 99 -7.10 14.45 0.95
CA THR A 99 -5.92 13.58 0.86
C THR A 99 -5.89 12.55 1.99
N ILE A 100 -4.99 11.57 1.88
CA ILE A 100 -4.74 10.57 2.93
C ILE A 100 -3.84 11.21 3.98
N THR A 101 -4.29 11.29 5.23
CA THR A 101 -3.52 11.89 6.33
C THR A 101 -2.73 10.84 7.13
N LEU A 102 -1.83 11.27 8.01
CA LEU A 102 -1.20 10.36 8.98
C LEU A 102 -2.25 9.70 9.87
N GLN A 103 -3.28 10.43 10.31
CA GLN A 103 -4.39 9.85 11.07
C GLN A 103 -5.06 8.70 10.31
N ASP A 104 -5.31 8.87 9.01
CA ASP A 104 -5.85 7.80 8.17
C ASP A 104 -4.93 6.58 8.14
N VAL A 105 -3.61 6.74 8.07
CA VAL A 105 -2.67 5.60 8.10
C VAL A 105 -2.76 4.84 9.42
N GLY A 106 -2.69 5.55 10.55
CA GLY A 106 -2.78 4.92 11.86
C GLY A 106 -4.12 4.20 12.05
N MET A 107 -5.22 4.86 11.67
CA MET A 107 -6.57 4.31 11.85
C MET A 107 -6.88 3.17 10.89
N ILE A 108 -6.53 3.28 9.60
CA ILE A 108 -6.95 2.33 8.56
C ILE A 108 -6.10 1.06 8.58
N VAL A 109 -4.78 1.19 8.70
CA VAL A 109 -3.86 0.05 8.56
C VAL A 109 -3.11 -0.30 9.84
N GLY A 110 -3.18 0.54 10.88
CA GLY A 110 -2.58 0.25 12.18
C GLY A 110 -1.06 0.42 12.23
N LEU A 111 -0.46 1.13 11.27
CA LEU A 111 0.97 1.41 11.30
C LEU A 111 1.26 2.59 12.23
N PRO A 112 2.34 2.55 13.02
CA PRO A 112 2.78 3.67 13.85
C PRO A 112 3.15 4.87 12.96
N VAL A 113 2.53 6.03 13.24
CA VAL A 113 2.74 7.26 12.46
C VAL A 113 3.73 8.21 13.13
N ASP A 114 3.89 8.07 14.44
CA ASP A 114 4.88 8.76 15.27
C ASP A 114 6.00 7.80 15.65
N GLY A 115 7.10 8.35 16.15
CA GLY A 115 8.26 7.60 16.63
C GLY A 115 9.54 7.90 15.85
N GLU A 116 10.49 6.96 15.89
CA GLU A 116 11.80 7.17 15.26
C GLU A 116 11.69 7.19 13.73
N ALA A 117 12.30 8.21 13.11
CA ALA A 117 12.34 8.30 11.66
C ALA A 117 13.18 7.17 11.05
N LEU A 118 12.71 6.62 9.93
CA LEU A 118 13.42 5.61 9.13
C LEU A 118 14.56 6.24 8.32
N LEU A 119 15.56 6.77 9.01
CA LEU A 119 16.76 7.38 8.43
C LEU A 119 17.80 6.30 8.12
N SER A 120 18.56 6.47 7.04
CA SER A 120 19.56 5.48 6.60
C SER A 120 20.49 5.06 7.75
N ARG A 121 20.33 3.82 8.22
CA ARG A 121 21.24 3.18 9.17
C ARG A 121 22.28 2.35 8.40
N GLY A 122 23.33 1.91 9.09
CA GLY A 122 24.37 1.05 8.52
C GLY A 122 23.82 -0.27 7.96
N SER A 123 24.68 -1.11 7.39
CA SER A 123 24.26 -2.40 6.85
C SER A 123 24.13 -3.48 7.94
N ALA A 124 23.02 -4.20 7.97
CA ALA A 124 22.79 -5.34 8.85
C ALA A 124 22.52 -6.62 8.04
N HIS A 125 23.47 -7.00 7.18
CA HIS A 125 23.30 -8.10 6.21
C HIS A 125 23.16 -9.48 6.86
N ASP A 126 23.71 -9.67 8.05
CA ASP A 126 23.80 -10.99 8.69
C ASP A 126 22.52 -11.40 9.46
N LEU A 127 21.54 -10.50 9.57
CA LEU A 127 20.32 -10.74 10.37
C LEU A 127 19.39 -11.82 9.81
N LEU A 128 19.58 -12.21 8.54
CA LEU A 128 18.86 -13.34 7.92
C LEU A 128 19.51 -14.70 8.23
N GLY A 129 20.67 -14.74 8.90
CA GLY A 129 21.39 -15.98 9.21
C GLY A 129 21.92 -16.74 7.99
N VAL A 130 21.66 -16.24 6.78
CA VAL A 130 22.13 -16.78 5.50
C VAL A 130 22.42 -15.64 4.54
N VAL A 131 23.48 -15.79 3.76
CA VAL A 131 23.81 -14.86 2.68
C VAL A 131 23.05 -15.29 1.42
N PRO A 132 22.19 -14.43 0.83
CA PRO A 132 21.50 -14.78 -0.40
C PRO A 132 22.50 -15.05 -1.54
N PRO A 133 22.26 -16.04 -2.40
CA PRO A 133 23.14 -16.30 -3.54
C PRO A 133 23.24 -15.08 -4.46
N GLU A 134 24.39 -14.88 -5.12
CA GLU A 134 24.62 -13.74 -6.02
C GLU A 134 23.55 -13.61 -7.11
N SER A 135 23.06 -14.73 -7.63
CA SER A 135 21.97 -14.78 -8.64
C SER A 135 20.63 -14.23 -8.15
N GLN A 136 20.47 -14.07 -6.84
CA GLN A 136 19.27 -13.54 -6.19
C GLN A 136 19.45 -12.08 -5.75
N ILE A 137 20.65 -11.52 -5.91
CA ILE A 137 21.01 -10.16 -5.48
C ILE A 137 21.15 -9.25 -6.70
N LYS A 138 20.69 -7.99 -6.56
CA LYS A 138 20.95 -6.91 -7.52
C LYS A 138 21.34 -5.64 -6.75
N GLY A 139 22.64 -5.38 -6.65
CA GLY A 139 23.18 -4.34 -5.76
C GLY A 139 22.82 -4.64 -4.30
N HIS A 140 22.29 -3.67 -3.56
CA HIS A 140 21.84 -3.88 -2.16
C HIS A 140 20.40 -4.39 -2.03
N ARG A 141 19.95 -5.22 -2.98
CA ARG A 141 18.56 -5.71 -3.05
C ARG A 141 18.53 -7.20 -3.28
N VAL A 142 17.57 -7.89 -2.65
CA VAL A 142 17.35 -9.33 -2.78
C VAL A 142 15.99 -9.61 -3.41
N LYS A 143 15.89 -10.68 -4.21
CA LYS A 143 14.61 -11.11 -4.81
C LYS A 143 13.59 -11.51 -3.74
N LEU A 144 12.38 -10.99 -3.88
CA LEU A 144 11.24 -11.35 -3.03
C LEU A 144 10.84 -12.83 -3.22
N SER A 145 10.99 -13.38 -4.42
CA SER A 145 10.72 -14.79 -4.71
C SER A 145 11.67 -15.71 -3.95
N TRP A 146 12.95 -15.34 -3.84
CA TRP A 146 13.91 -16.12 -3.06
C TRP A 146 13.58 -16.11 -1.56
N LEU A 147 13.25 -14.94 -1.00
CA LEU A 147 12.79 -14.85 0.39
C LEU A 147 11.54 -15.71 0.62
N ALA A 148 10.61 -15.72 -0.34
CA ALA A 148 9.42 -16.56 -0.27
C ALA A 148 9.81 -18.04 -0.28
N THR A 149 10.64 -18.51 -1.21
CA THR A 149 11.02 -19.93 -1.28
C THR A 149 11.84 -20.41 -0.09
N TYR A 150 12.81 -19.62 0.37
CA TYR A 150 13.74 -20.07 1.41
C TYR A 150 13.14 -20.01 2.83
N PHE A 151 12.28 -19.03 3.13
CA PHE A 151 11.72 -18.80 4.46
C PHE A 151 10.22 -19.13 4.57
N ASN A 152 9.64 -19.88 3.62
CA ASN A 152 8.22 -20.23 3.69
C ASN A 152 7.93 -21.23 4.81
N ASP A 153 8.78 -22.24 4.93
CA ASP A 153 8.52 -23.41 5.77
C ASP A 153 9.48 -23.39 6.97
N ILE A 154 8.93 -23.62 8.15
CA ILE A 154 9.64 -23.68 9.42
C ILE A 154 9.45 -25.10 9.94
N ALA A 155 10.55 -25.80 10.23
CA ALA A 155 10.49 -27.15 10.77
C ALA A 155 9.84 -27.14 12.16
N ASP A 156 9.01 -28.15 12.45
CA ASP A 156 8.17 -28.21 13.66
C ASP A 156 9.00 -28.33 14.95
N ASP A 157 10.25 -28.76 14.85
CA ASP A 157 11.21 -28.87 15.95
C ASP A 157 11.90 -27.53 16.31
N LEU A 158 11.77 -26.50 15.47
CA LEU A 158 12.29 -25.16 15.76
C LEU A 158 11.38 -24.43 16.75
N GLN A 159 11.70 -24.56 18.04
CA GLN A 159 10.95 -23.91 19.12
C GLN A 159 11.69 -22.72 19.73
N GLU A 160 13.00 -22.61 19.53
CA GLU A 160 13.79 -21.53 20.12
C GLU A 160 13.59 -20.22 19.35
N VAL A 161 13.19 -19.17 20.08
CA VAL A 161 12.89 -17.84 19.51
C VAL A 161 14.02 -17.32 18.62
N HIS A 162 15.28 -17.53 19.03
CA HIS A 162 16.44 -17.04 18.29
C HIS A 162 16.56 -17.65 16.87
N GLN A 163 16.11 -18.89 16.69
CA GLN A 163 16.07 -19.60 15.40
C GLN A 163 14.93 -19.11 14.50
N LEU A 164 13.87 -18.56 15.10
CA LEU A 164 12.70 -18.01 14.40
C LEU A 164 12.89 -16.57 13.92
N LEU A 165 13.83 -15.81 14.52
CA LEU A 165 14.06 -14.40 14.16
C LEU A 165 14.39 -14.19 12.66
N PRO A 166 15.27 -14.99 12.02
CA PRO A 166 15.54 -14.84 10.60
C PRO A 166 14.31 -15.01 9.72
N TYR A 167 13.45 -15.98 10.03
CA TYR A 167 12.18 -16.21 9.34
C TYR A 167 11.24 -15.02 9.49
N ALA A 168 11.04 -14.54 10.72
CA ALA A 168 10.21 -13.37 10.97
C ALA A 168 10.73 -12.12 10.22
N ARG A 169 12.04 -11.88 10.20
CA ARG A 169 12.66 -10.78 9.44
C ARG A 169 12.45 -10.92 7.93
N ALA A 170 12.61 -12.13 7.39
CA ALA A 170 12.36 -12.40 5.97
C ALA A 170 10.90 -12.13 5.59
N TRP A 171 9.95 -12.53 6.44
CA TRP A 171 8.53 -12.23 6.24
C TRP A 171 8.23 -10.73 6.32
N ILE A 172 8.79 -10.02 7.30
CA ILE A 172 8.65 -8.55 7.39
C ILE A 172 9.27 -7.86 6.16
N LEU A 173 10.44 -8.30 5.69
CA LEU A 173 11.04 -7.81 4.45
C LEU A 173 10.14 -8.03 3.23
N ARG A 174 9.43 -9.16 3.16
CA ARG A 174 8.46 -9.42 2.09
C ARG A 174 7.28 -8.45 2.17
N PHE A 175 6.77 -8.11 3.36
CA PHE A 175 5.77 -7.06 3.51
C PHE A 175 6.31 -5.68 3.10
N ILE A 176 7.51 -5.34 3.54
CA ILE A 176 8.16 -4.07 3.20
C ILE A 176 8.34 -3.93 1.68
N GLY A 177 8.95 -4.90 1.00
CA GLY A 177 9.24 -4.78 -0.44
C GLY A 177 8.10 -5.17 -1.36
N GLY A 178 7.16 -6.01 -0.91
CA GLY A 178 6.04 -6.49 -1.71
C GLY A 178 4.76 -5.68 -1.55
N LEU A 179 4.61 -4.95 -0.45
CA LEU A 179 3.35 -4.30 -0.09
C LEU A 179 3.51 -2.82 0.31
N LEU A 180 4.42 -2.50 1.22
CA LEU A 180 4.54 -1.14 1.78
C LEU A 180 5.36 -0.19 0.89
N PHE A 181 6.52 -0.66 0.44
CA PHE A 181 7.48 0.07 -0.38
C PHE A 181 7.83 -0.66 -1.69
N PRO A 182 6.85 -1.25 -2.43
CA PRO A 182 7.16 -1.87 -3.70
C PRO A 182 7.69 -0.81 -4.67
N ASP A 183 8.74 -1.19 -5.39
CA ASP A 183 9.15 -0.44 -6.57
C ASP A 183 8.27 -0.83 -7.77
N ARG A 184 8.56 -0.26 -8.94
CA ARG A 184 7.79 -0.53 -10.18
C ARG A 184 7.89 -1.98 -10.67
N SER A 185 8.80 -2.79 -10.13
CA SER A 185 8.94 -4.22 -10.48
C SER A 185 8.24 -5.15 -9.49
N SER A 186 8.05 -4.70 -8.24
CA SER A 186 7.66 -5.55 -7.09
C SER A 186 8.44 -6.86 -6.99
N SER A 187 9.71 -6.87 -7.43
CA SER A 187 10.50 -8.10 -7.54
C SER A 187 11.61 -8.18 -6.50
N TYR A 188 12.06 -7.05 -5.97
CA TYR A 188 13.20 -6.98 -5.06
C TYR A 188 12.93 -6.05 -3.88
N VAL A 189 13.50 -6.38 -2.72
CA VAL A 189 13.51 -5.53 -1.52
C VAL A 189 14.94 -5.12 -1.18
N SER A 190 15.15 -3.90 -0.68
CA SER A 190 16.49 -3.50 -0.25
C SER A 190 16.87 -4.18 1.06
N LEU A 191 18.08 -4.74 1.14
CA LEU A 191 18.62 -5.32 2.36
C LEU A 191 18.90 -4.26 3.44
N ARG A 192 18.92 -2.98 3.10
CA ARG A 192 19.05 -1.87 4.08
C ARG A 192 17.92 -1.85 5.11
N TRP A 193 16.75 -2.39 4.75
CA TRP A 193 15.64 -2.51 5.70
C TRP A 193 15.97 -3.38 6.92
N LEU A 194 16.91 -4.33 6.79
CA LEU A 194 17.34 -5.18 7.91
C LEU A 194 17.90 -4.36 9.08
N ALA A 195 18.48 -3.18 8.82
CA ALA A 195 18.98 -2.31 9.87
C ALA A 195 17.90 -1.83 10.85
N PHE A 196 16.63 -1.86 10.43
CA PHE A 196 15.47 -1.54 11.29
C PHE A 196 14.79 -2.78 11.88
N LEU A 197 15.27 -3.99 11.54
CA LEU A 197 14.68 -5.28 11.94
C LEU A 197 15.59 -6.07 12.90
N GLY A 198 16.60 -5.41 13.48
CA GLY A 198 17.53 -6.03 14.43
C GLY A 198 16.83 -6.50 15.70
N ASP A 199 16.25 -5.56 16.44
CA ASP A 199 15.54 -5.80 17.70
C ASP A 199 14.02 -5.67 17.52
N PHE A 200 13.30 -6.77 17.69
CA PHE A 200 11.84 -6.85 17.57
C PHE A 200 11.07 -5.99 18.56
N GLN A 201 11.65 -5.60 19.69
CA GLN A 201 11.02 -4.64 20.61
C GLN A 201 10.98 -3.22 20.04
N THR A 202 11.97 -2.87 19.21
CA THR A 202 12.10 -1.53 18.61
C THR A 202 11.40 -1.39 17.28
N ILE A 203 11.11 -2.48 16.55
CA ILE A 203 10.56 -2.39 15.19
C ILE A 203 9.27 -1.55 15.16
N LYS A 204 8.38 -1.75 16.14
CA LYS A 204 7.10 -1.03 16.22
C LYS A 204 7.21 0.45 16.63
N THR A 205 8.39 0.91 17.06
CA THR A 205 8.60 2.30 17.51
C THR A 205 9.07 3.23 16.40
N TYR A 206 9.38 2.70 15.22
CA TYR A 206 9.66 3.53 14.04
C TYR A 206 8.36 4.07 13.44
N ALA A 207 8.44 5.27 12.86
CA ALA A 207 7.33 5.94 12.16
C ALA A 207 7.06 5.31 10.77
N TRP A 208 6.77 4.01 10.72
CA TRP A 208 6.48 3.25 9.49
C TRP A 208 5.36 3.87 8.67
N GLY A 209 4.29 4.30 9.34
CA GLY A 209 3.12 4.91 8.71
C GLY A 209 3.46 6.22 7.99
N ALA A 210 4.29 7.07 8.59
CA ALA A 210 4.74 8.31 7.97
C ALA A 210 5.61 8.04 6.74
N ALA A 211 6.56 7.10 6.83
CA ALA A 211 7.40 6.73 5.70
C ALA A 211 6.59 6.12 4.55
N VAL A 212 5.62 5.26 4.86
CA VAL A 212 4.71 4.66 3.87
C VAL A 212 3.86 5.72 3.18
N LEU A 213 3.33 6.70 3.91
CA LEU A 213 2.55 7.78 3.34
C LEU A 213 3.38 8.64 2.39
N GLY A 214 4.57 9.08 2.82
CA GLY A 214 5.47 9.85 1.98
C GLY A 214 5.91 9.09 0.73
N TYR A 215 6.18 7.79 0.84
CA TYR A 215 6.49 6.95 -0.30
C TYR A 215 5.29 6.77 -1.24
N LEU A 216 4.07 6.61 -0.72
CA LEU A 216 2.85 6.54 -1.51
C LEU A 216 2.62 7.83 -2.30
N TYR A 217 2.70 8.99 -1.65
CA TYR A 217 2.54 10.30 -2.31
C TYR A 217 3.51 10.46 -3.48
N ARG A 218 4.79 10.14 -3.28
CA ARG A 218 5.79 10.20 -4.36
C ARG A 218 5.43 9.29 -5.54
N ASN A 219 4.90 8.09 -5.26
CA ASN A 219 4.46 7.18 -6.31
C ASN A 219 3.22 7.71 -7.04
N LEU A 220 2.24 8.29 -6.32
CA LEU A 220 1.07 8.93 -6.93
C LEU A 220 1.49 10.07 -7.87
N CYS A 221 2.40 10.95 -7.44
CA CYS A 221 2.93 12.04 -8.27
C CYS A 221 3.63 11.53 -9.54
N THR A 222 4.23 10.34 -9.49
CA THR A 222 4.87 9.73 -10.66
C THR A 222 3.83 9.08 -11.56
N SER A 223 2.81 8.45 -10.98
CA SER A 223 1.79 7.68 -11.72
C SER A 223 0.79 8.54 -12.48
N THR A 224 0.68 9.83 -12.14
CA THR A 224 -0.11 10.81 -12.89
C THR A 224 0.48 11.11 -14.25
N ASP A 225 1.77 10.86 -14.50
CA ASP A 225 2.33 10.93 -15.85
C ASP A 225 1.76 9.79 -16.72
N TYR A 226 1.18 10.13 -17.87
CA TYR A 226 0.62 9.16 -18.81
C TYR A 226 1.66 8.15 -19.33
N LYS A 227 2.95 8.49 -19.33
CA LYS A 227 4.04 7.58 -19.72
C LYS A 227 4.39 6.56 -18.64
N THR A 228 3.86 6.70 -17.42
CA THR A 228 4.14 5.79 -16.30
C THR A 228 2.89 5.03 -15.85
N PRO A 229 2.51 3.92 -16.54
CA PRO A 229 1.29 3.14 -16.25
C PRO A 229 1.42 2.21 -15.03
N SER A 230 2.17 2.60 -14.02
CA SER A 230 2.34 1.80 -12.81
C SER A 230 2.42 2.67 -11.57
N CYS A 231 1.82 2.20 -10.48
CA CYS A 231 1.94 2.81 -9.15
C CYS A 231 2.57 1.81 -8.20
N GLY A 232 3.74 2.17 -7.67
CA GLY A 232 4.34 1.51 -6.52
C GLY A 232 3.76 2.06 -5.21
N GLY A 233 4.45 1.78 -4.11
CA GLY A 233 3.99 2.15 -2.77
C GLY A 233 2.77 1.36 -2.29
N PHE A 234 2.24 1.75 -1.14
CA PHE A 234 1.18 0.99 -0.47
C PHE A 234 -0.20 1.26 -1.09
N THR A 235 -0.41 0.79 -2.32
CA THR A 235 -1.66 1.01 -3.08
C THR A 235 -2.89 0.39 -2.39
N LEU A 236 -2.71 -0.59 -1.51
CA LEU A 236 -3.79 -1.10 -0.66
C LEU A 236 -4.30 -0.03 0.32
N LEU A 237 -3.43 0.81 0.89
CA LEU A 237 -3.85 1.95 1.72
C LEU A 237 -4.71 2.93 0.91
N LEU A 238 -4.35 3.23 -0.34
CA LEU A 238 -5.15 4.10 -1.21
C LEU A 238 -6.57 3.55 -1.42
N GLN A 239 -6.70 2.24 -1.68
CA GLN A 239 -7.99 1.59 -1.83
C GLN A 239 -8.80 1.58 -0.53
N LEU A 240 -8.18 1.20 0.59
CA LEU A 240 -8.84 1.16 1.89
C LEU A 240 -9.32 2.56 2.32
N TRP A 241 -8.50 3.58 2.09
CA TRP A 241 -8.89 4.97 2.30
C TRP A 241 -10.09 5.35 1.46
N ALA A 242 -10.14 4.99 0.17
CA ALA A 242 -11.30 5.30 -0.65
C ALA A 242 -12.58 4.63 -0.14
N TRP A 243 -12.50 3.38 0.33
CA TRP A 243 -13.65 2.67 0.90
C TRP A 243 -14.12 3.25 2.22
N GLU A 244 -13.19 3.66 3.09
CA GLU A 244 -13.54 4.33 4.34
C GLU A 244 -14.09 5.75 4.12
N ARG A 245 -13.48 6.50 3.19
CA ARG A 245 -13.81 7.89 2.93
C ARG A 245 -15.10 8.05 2.13
N PHE A 246 -15.38 7.11 1.23
CA PHE A 246 -16.54 7.12 0.33
C PHE A 246 -17.32 5.79 0.46
N PRO A 247 -18.08 5.61 1.57
CA PRO A 247 -18.68 4.32 1.88
C PRO A 247 -19.73 3.82 0.88
N THR A 248 -20.29 4.72 0.09
CA THR A 248 -21.23 4.39 -0.98
C THR A 248 -20.58 3.68 -2.17
N ILE A 249 -19.24 3.58 -2.24
CA ILE A 249 -18.54 2.81 -3.30
C ILE A 249 -18.97 1.34 -3.27
N LEU A 250 -19.04 0.74 -2.09
CA LEU A 250 -19.27 -0.70 -1.93
C LEU A 250 -20.71 -1.04 -1.57
N SER A 251 -21.59 -0.06 -1.37
CA SER A 251 -22.99 -0.25 -0.99
C SER A 251 -23.20 -1.23 0.17
N SER A 252 -22.21 -1.33 1.07
CA SER A 252 -22.16 -2.34 2.13
C SER A 252 -22.30 -1.67 3.50
N PRO A 253 -23.10 -2.24 4.43
CA PRO A 253 -23.14 -1.72 5.78
C PRO A 253 -21.75 -1.82 6.41
N PHE A 254 -21.33 -0.78 7.11
CA PHE A 254 -20.11 -0.81 7.90
C PHE A 254 -20.21 -1.91 8.94
N LEU A 255 -19.42 -2.97 8.78
CA LEU A 255 -19.32 -3.99 9.80
C LEU A 255 -18.65 -3.39 11.04
N PRO A 256 -19.16 -3.68 12.25
CA PRO A 256 -18.52 -3.25 13.48
C PRO A 256 -17.13 -3.89 13.57
N ILE A 257 -16.18 -3.14 14.10
CA ILE A 257 -14.79 -3.58 14.27
C ILE A 257 -14.50 -3.67 15.76
N PRO A 258 -13.78 -4.71 16.23
CA PRO A 258 -13.33 -4.76 17.61
C PRO A 258 -12.53 -3.50 18.01
N PRO A 259 -12.62 -3.05 19.28
CA PRO A 259 -11.80 -1.95 19.77
C PRO A 259 -10.31 -2.18 19.51
N ALA A 260 -9.56 -1.11 19.23
CA ALA A 260 -8.12 -1.12 18.93
C ALA A 260 -7.67 -1.84 17.65
N CYS A 261 -8.60 -2.36 16.85
CA CYS A 261 -8.30 -2.88 15.51
C CYS A 261 -8.32 -1.76 14.46
N PRO A 262 -7.44 -1.81 13.45
CA PRO A 262 -7.48 -0.86 12.33
C PRO A 262 -8.79 -0.96 11.56
N VAL A 263 -9.33 0.19 11.14
CA VAL A 263 -10.63 0.26 10.49
C VAL A 263 -10.64 -0.47 9.15
N GLY A 264 -9.50 -0.57 8.47
CA GLY A 264 -9.37 -1.30 7.21
C GLY A 264 -9.78 -2.78 7.30
N LEU A 265 -9.77 -3.38 8.49
CA LEU A 265 -10.14 -4.78 8.68
C LEU A 265 -11.61 -5.08 8.38
N ARG A 266 -12.53 -4.11 8.47
CA ARG A 266 -13.94 -4.38 8.05
C ARG A 266 -14.06 -4.79 6.59
N TRP A 267 -13.07 -4.45 5.77
CA TRP A 267 -13.06 -4.77 4.35
C TRP A 267 -12.43 -6.12 4.03
N SER A 268 -11.84 -6.78 5.03
CA SER A 268 -11.12 -8.04 4.86
C SER A 268 -12.06 -9.16 4.36
N ASN A 269 -13.22 -9.32 5.02
CA ASN A 269 -14.26 -10.31 4.64
C ASN A 269 -15.22 -9.81 3.56
N THR A 270 -15.19 -8.50 3.29
CA THR A 270 -16.09 -7.83 2.35
C THR A 270 -15.55 -7.96 0.92
N ALA A 271 -14.24 -7.93 0.74
CA ALA A 271 -13.59 -8.08 -0.57
C ALA A 271 -13.78 -9.47 -1.22
N THR A 272 -14.16 -10.50 -0.45
CA THR A 272 -14.47 -11.85 -0.96
C THR A 272 -15.95 -12.01 -1.35
N LYS A 273 -16.84 -11.10 -0.92
CA LYS A 273 -18.29 -11.16 -1.17
C LYS A 273 -18.80 -10.06 -2.09
N ILE A 274 -18.13 -8.91 -2.14
CA ILE A 274 -18.51 -7.80 -3.02
C ILE A 274 -17.83 -7.97 -4.38
N SER A 275 -18.65 -8.05 -5.43
CA SER A 275 -18.19 -7.87 -6.80
C SER A 275 -17.69 -6.43 -6.97
N MET A 276 -16.40 -6.21 -6.71
CA MET A 276 -15.76 -4.95 -7.06
C MET A 276 -15.79 -4.82 -8.58
N SER A 277 -16.35 -3.72 -9.07
CA SER A 277 -16.21 -3.39 -10.48
C SER A 277 -14.72 -3.21 -10.78
N ASP A 278 -14.22 -3.81 -11.86
CA ASP A 278 -12.91 -3.44 -12.43
C ASP A 278 -13.08 -2.38 -13.55
N ASP A 279 -14.30 -1.89 -13.76
CA ASP A 279 -14.60 -0.86 -14.75
C ASP A 279 -14.25 0.53 -14.22
N ILE A 280 -13.25 1.14 -14.85
CA ILE A 280 -12.83 2.51 -14.58
C ILE A 280 -13.96 3.53 -14.80
N LYS A 281 -14.84 3.29 -15.78
CA LYS A 281 -15.94 4.22 -16.11
C LYS A 281 -16.97 4.29 -14.98
N PHE A 282 -17.20 3.16 -14.30
CA PHE A 282 -18.00 3.13 -13.07
C PHE A 282 -17.42 4.07 -12.02
N TYR A 283 -16.12 3.96 -11.72
CA TYR A 283 -15.49 4.78 -10.68
C TYR A 283 -15.39 6.26 -11.05
N ARG A 284 -15.10 6.58 -12.32
CA ARG A 284 -15.13 7.97 -12.78
C ARG A 284 -16.50 8.59 -12.55
N LYS A 285 -17.55 7.93 -13.04
CA LYS A 285 -18.95 8.37 -12.85
C LYS A 285 -19.34 8.46 -11.38
N PHE A 286 -18.85 7.54 -10.54
CA PHE A 286 -19.07 7.58 -9.10
C PHE A 286 -18.44 8.84 -8.49
N PHE A 287 -17.15 9.08 -8.74
CA PHE A 287 -16.43 10.22 -8.18
C PHE A 287 -16.97 11.56 -8.69
N ASP A 288 -17.38 11.65 -9.95
CA ASP A 288 -17.94 12.87 -10.55
C ASP A 288 -19.30 13.26 -9.93
N ARG A 289 -19.97 12.33 -9.24
CA ARG A 289 -21.26 12.55 -8.56
C ARG A 289 -21.11 12.82 -7.06
N LEU A 290 -19.89 12.84 -6.53
CA LEU A 290 -19.68 13.06 -5.11
C LEU A 290 -20.05 14.48 -4.71
N THR A 291 -20.65 14.60 -3.53
CA THR A 291 -20.95 15.88 -2.87
C THR A 291 -20.32 15.91 -1.49
N ARG A 292 -20.31 17.06 -0.80
CA ARG A 292 -19.83 17.13 0.59
C ARG A 292 -20.52 16.15 1.54
N LYS A 293 -21.79 15.77 1.27
CA LYS A 293 -22.54 14.79 2.07
C LYS A 293 -22.09 13.34 1.84
N SER A 294 -21.33 13.08 0.78
CA SER A 294 -20.85 11.75 0.40
C SER A 294 -19.59 11.32 1.15
N VAL A 295 -19.00 12.21 1.95
CA VAL A 295 -17.75 12.00 2.67
C VAL A 295 -18.06 11.56 4.10
N SER A 296 -17.44 10.47 4.57
CA SER A 296 -17.49 10.10 5.99
C SER A 296 -16.75 11.17 6.83
N LYS A 297 -17.35 11.56 7.96
CA LYS A 297 -16.71 12.49 8.89
C LYS A 297 -15.49 11.85 9.54
#